data_AF-A0A517RHX3-F1
#
_entry.id   AF-A0A517RHX3-F1
#
_cell.length_a   1.000
_cell.length_b   1.000
_cell.length_c   1.000
_cell.angle_alpha   90.00
_cell.angle_beta   90.00
_cell.angle_gamma   90.00
#
_symmetry.space_group_name_H-M   'P 1'
#
loop_
_entity.id
_entity.type
_entity.pdbx_description
1 polymer ?
#
loop_
_entity_poly.entity_id
_entity_poly.type
_entity_poly.pdbx_seq_one_letter_code
_entity_poly.pdbx_strand_id
1 'polypeptide(L)' 'MNNFGTGKTLREASPYLRDAAERHTRILEVAERDSIIEGLPPFTDEIRSRLREQLEAMSNSEPLSKPVE' A
#
# COMPACT_ATOMS: atom_id res chain seq x y z
N MET A 1 -8.59 7.55 -25.70
CA MET A 1 -8.48 6.66 -24.53
C MET A 1 -7.11 6.02 -24.60
N ASN A 2 -6.24 6.33 -23.65
CA ASN A 2 -4.87 5.81 -23.64
C ASN A 2 -4.95 4.36 -23.18
N ASN A 3 -4.88 3.44 -24.13
CA ASN A 3 -4.73 2.01 -23.85
C ASN A 3 -3.36 1.82 -23.19
N PHE A 4 -3.32 1.89 -21.85
CA PHE A 4 -2.30 1.15 -21.12
C PHE A 4 -2.36 -0.30 -21.62
N GLY A 5 -1.20 -0.88 -21.95
CA GLY A 5 -1.10 -2.08 -22.79
C GLY A 5 -1.98 -3.25 -22.39
N THR A 6 -2.18 -4.20 -23.32
CA THR A 6 -3.08 -5.37 -23.18
C THR A 6 -2.62 -6.42 -22.16
N GLY A 7 -1.67 -6.09 -21.29
CA GLY A 7 -1.14 -6.98 -20.26
C GLY A 7 -1.99 -6.96 -18.98
N LYS A 8 -1.74 -7.94 -18.11
CA LYS A 8 -2.30 -7.92 -16.74
C LYS A 8 -1.92 -6.63 -16.04
N THR A 9 -2.87 -6.04 -15.33
CA THR A 9 -2.60 -4.91 -14.44
C THR A 9 -1.61 -5.35 -13.36
N LEU A 10 -0.87 -4.39 -12.77
CA LEU A 10 0.02 -4.69 -11.65
C LEU A 10 -0.73 -5.35 -10.49
N ARG A 11 -1.98 -4.94 -10.23
CA ARG A 11 -2.85 -5.52 -9.20
C ARG A 11 -3.20 -6.98 -9.50
N GLU A 12 -3.38 -7.34 -10.77
CA GLU A 12 -3.59 -8.71 -11.20
C GLU A 12 -2.30 -9.53 -11.21
N ALA A 13 -1.13 -8.93 -11.42
CA ALA A 13 0.14 -9.64 -11.48
C ALA A 13 0.78 -9.86 -10.09
N SER A 14 0.53 -8.98 -9.12
CA SER A 14 1.18 -9.00 -7.80
C SER A 14 0.20 -9.38 -6.68
N PRO A 15 0.40 -10.54 -6.01
CA PRO A 15 -0.40 -10.94 -4.85
C PRO A 15 -0.42 -9.86 -3.74
N TYR A 16 0.71 -9.18 -3.54
CA TYR A 16 0.90 -8.11 -2.55
C TYR A 16 0.04 -6.87 -2.79
N LEU A 17 -0.55 -6.73 -3.99
CA LEU A 17 -1.46 -5.64 -4.32
C LEU A 17 -2.93 -6.05 -4.21
N ARG A 18 -3.22 -7.34 -3.99
CA ARG A 18 -4.58 -7.87 -3.84
C ARG A 18 -5.06 -7.82 -2.39
N ASP A 19 -4.19 -8.17 -1.45
CA ASP A 19 -4.49 -8.10 -0.02
C ASP A 19 -4.13 -6.72 0.53
N ALA A 20 -5.12 -6.03 1.09
CA ALA A 20 -4.91 -4.72 1.70
C ALA A 20 -4.07 -4.80 2.99
N ALA A 21 -4.30 -5.80 3.84
CA ALA A 21 -3.58 -5.94 5.10
C ALA A 21 -2.10 -6.29 4.86
N GLU A 22 -1.82 -7.16 3.90
CA GLU A 22 -0.45 -7.50 3.51
C GLU A 22 0.25 -6.30 2.87
N ARG A 23 -0.45 -5.54 2.01
CA ARG A 23 0.06 -4.30 1.42
C ARG A 23 0.40 -3.26 2.49
N HIS A 24 -0.49 -3.00 3.44
CA HIS A 24 -0.26 -2.03 4.51
C HIS A 24 0.92 -2.45 5.39
N THR A 25 1.00 -3.73 5.74
CA THR A 25 2.14 -4.29 6.49
C THR A 25 3.44 -4.02 5.76
N ARG A 26 3.49 -4.29 4.44
CA ARG A 26 4.69 -4.08 3.64
C ARG A 26 5.08 -2.61 3.52
N ILE A 27 4.10 -1.72 3.36
CA ILE A 27 4.35 -0.27 3.32
C ILE A 27 5.01 0.18 4.62
N LEU A 28 4.49 -0.25 5.77
CA LEU A 28 5.04 0.13 7.08
C LEU A 28 6.44 -0.44 7.29
N GLU A 29 6.69 -1.69 6.91
CA GLU A 29 8.04 -2.30 6.98
C GLU A 29 9.08 -1.53 6.18
N VAL A 30 8.75 -1.19 4.93
CA VAL A 30 9.67 -0.45 4.04
C VAL A 30 9.89 0.96 4.57
N ALA A 31 8.81 1.67 4.94
CA ALA A 31 8.90 3.02 5.45
C ALA A 31 9.72 3.12 6.74
N GLU A 32 9.54 2.17 7.68
CA GLU A 32 10.33 2.13 8.90
C GLU A 32 11.80 1.87 8.61
N ARG A 33 12.10 0.88 7.77
CA ARG A 33 13.48 0.55 7.42
C ARG A 33 14.19 1.73 6.77
N ASP A 34 13.53 2.41 5.85
CA ASP A 34 14.09 3.56 5.15
C ASP A 34 14.27 4.74 6.12
N SER A 35 13.33 4.96 7.07
CA SER A 35 13.47 5.95 8.14
C SER A 35 14.71 5.69 9.02
N ILE A 36 14.97 4.42 9.36
CA ILE A 36 16.14 4.03 10.14
C ILE A 36 17.44 4.30 9.37
N ILE A 37 17.44 4.03 8.05
CA ILE A 37 18.57 4.34 7.18
C ILE A 37 18.85 5.86 7.16
N GLU A 38 17.80 6.68 7.24
CA GLU A 38 17.89 8.15 7.36
C GLU A 38 18.29 8.64 8.76
N GLY A 39 18.46 7.74 9.73
CA GLY A 39 18.91 8.06 11.09
C GLY A 39 17.78 8.34 12.09
N LEU A 40 16.53 8.03 11.73
CA LEU A 40 15.38 8.11 12.64
C LEU A 40 15.28 6.85 13.51
N PRO A 41 14.68 6.93 14.71
CA PRO A 41 14.41 5.74 15.51
C PRO A 41 13.38 4.82 14.83
N PRO A 42 13.36 3.52 15.18
CA PRO A 42 12.30 2.60 14.78
C PRO A 42 10.92 3.12 15.18
N PHE A 43 9.88 2.65 14.50
CA PHE A 43 8.52 2.99 14.85
C PHE A 43 8.15 2.40 16.20
N THR A 44 7.50 3.22 17.03
CA THR A 44 6.81 2.72 18.22
C THR A 44 5.52 2.01 17.81
N ASP A 45 4.99 1.15 18.68
CA ASP A 45 3.70 0.49 18.46
C ASP A 45 2.55 1.50 18.25
N GLU A 46 2.62 2.65 18.91
CA GLU A 46 1.67 3.76 18.77
C GLU A 46 1.74 4.39 17.37
N ILE A 47 2.94 4.77 16.92
CA ILE A 47 3.14 5.33 15.57
C ILE A 47 2.70 4.33 14.51
N ARG A 48 3.09 3.06 14.69
CA ARG A 48 2.74 1.97 13.76
C ARG A 48 1.23 1.77 13.67
N SER A 49 0.52 1.78 14.79
CA SER A 49 -0.94 1.66 14.82
C SER A 49 -1.61 2.87 14.14
N ARG A 50 -1.19 4.08 14.46
CA ARG A 50 -1.73 5.31 13.85
C ARG A 50 -1.53 5.34 12.32
N LEU A 51 -0.35 4.96 11.84
CA LEU A 51 -0.07 4.92 10.40
C LEU A 51 -0.88 3.83 9.69
N ARG A 52 -1.12 2.68 10.34
CA ARG A 52 -2.01 1.64 9.81
C ARG A 52 -3.44 2.16 9.63
N GLU A 53 -4.01 2.81 10.64
CA GLU A 53 -5.35 3.40 10.56
C GLU A 53 -5.47 4.42 9.40
N GLN A 54 -4.43 5.23 9.19
CA GLN A 54 -4.40 6.18 8.06
C GLN A 54 -4.38 5.46 6.70
N LEU A 55 -3.59 4.38 6.56
CA LEU A 55 -3.55 3.57 5.34
C LEU A 55 -4.89 2.87 5.05
N GLU A 56 -5.58 2.41 6.09
CA GLU A 56 -6.92 1.83 5.99
C GLU A 56 -7.95 2.88 5.53
N ALA A 57 -7.95 4.07 6.14
CA ALA A 57 -8.84 5.17 5.77
C ALA A 57 -8.65 5.63 4.32
N MET A 58 -7.39 5.73 3.87
CA MET A 58 -7.06 6.06 2.47
C MET A 58 -7.56 4.99 1.50
N SER A 59 -7.46 3.71 1.86
CA SER A 59 -7.91 2.60 1.01
C SER A 59 -9.43 2.58 0.83
N ASN A 60 -10.19 3.01 1.84
CA ASN A 60 -11.65 3.14 1.76
C ASN A 60 -12.10 4.34 0.91
N SER A 61 -11.18 5.24 0.57
CA SER A 61 -11.42 6.46 -0.21
C SER A 61 -11.07 6.28 -1.69
N GLU A 62 -10.47 5.15 -2.08
CA GLU A 62 -10.15 4.87 -3.49
C GLU A 62 -11.43 4.52 -4.27
N PRO A 63 -11.71 5.17 -5.42
CA PRO A 63 -12.82 4.78 -6.27
C PRO A 63 -12.59 3.36 -6.78
N LEU A 64 -13.58 2.48 -6.57
CA LEU A 64 -13.65 1.15 -7.17
C LEU A 64 -13.45 1.29 -8.68
N SER A 65 -12.27 0.87 -9.16
CA SER A 65 -12.01 0.75 -10.59
C SER A 65 -13.01 -0.26 -11.15
N LYS A 66 -13.97 0.22 -11.94
CA LYS A 66 -14.94 -0.66 -12.61
C LYS A 66 -14.16 -1.60 -13.54
N PRO A 67 -14.56 -2.88 -13.66
CA PRO A 67 -14.06 -3.71 -14.74
C PRO A 67 -14.44 -3.00 -16.05
N VAL A 68 -13.46 -2.83 -16.94
CA VAL A 68 -13.73 -2.42 -18.31
C VAL A 68 -14.31 -3.65 -19.01
N GLU A 69 -15.60 -3.61 -19.33
CA GLU A 69 -16.27 -4.59 -20.19
C GLU A 69 -15.69 -4.61 -21.60
#